data_AF-A0A9E4G3K4-F1
#
_entry.id   AF-A0A9E4G3K4-F1
#
_cell.length_a   1.000
_cell.length_b   1.000
_cell.length_c   1.000
_cell.angle_alpha   90.00
_cell.angle_beta   90.00
_cell.angle_gamma   90.00
#
_symmetry.space_group_name_H-M   'P 1'
#
loop_
_entity.id
_entity.type
_entity.pdbx_description
1 polymer ?
#
loop_
_entity_poly.entity_id
_entity_poly.type
_entity_poly.pdbx_seq_one_letter_code
_entity_poly.pdbx_strand_id
1 'polypeptide(L)'
;MEIDVSTSGGALLISLLRLLHIVGGLVWVGAALLMTCYVEPTAARAGAAGTSFLRAIYRETNLPRMIPLSAFITTLAGLLLYEMLS
;
A
#
# COMPACT_ATOMS: atom_id res chain seq x y z
N MET A 1 7.36 15.47 24.55
CA MET A 1 8.30 14.34 24.45
C MET A 1 9.16 14.64 23.24
N GLU A 2 10.22 15.44 23.45
CA GLU A 2 11.21 15.73 22.40
C GLU A 2 11.98 14.44 22.14
N ILE A 3 11.71 13.81 21.01
CA ILE A 3 12.54 12.71 20.54
C ILE A 3 13.79 13.36 19.96
N ASP A 4 14.90 13.27 20.68
CA ASP A 4 16.20 13.75 20.23
C ASP A 4 16.63 12.96 18.98
N VAL A 5 16.41 13.54 17.79
CA VAL A 5 16.77 12.95 16.48
C VAL A 5 18.29 12.77 16.34
N SER A 6 19.08 13.38 17.23
CA SER A 6 20.55 13.33 17.24
C SER A 6 21.13 11.99 17.69
N THR A 7 20.35 11.13 18.36
CA THR A 7 20.76 9.75 18.67
C THR A 7 20.59 8.83 17.46
N SER A 8 21.52 7.89 17.24
CA SER A 8 21.47 6.90 16.14
C SER A 8 20.11 6.18 16.01
N GLY A 9 19.36 6.06 17.11
CA GLY A 9 18.00 5.51 17.12
C GLY A 9 16.95 6.37 16.41
N GLY A 10 17.02 7.71 16.50
CA GLY A 10 16.09 8.63 15.83
C GLY A 10 16.27 8.60 14.31
N ALA A 11 17.51 8.62 13.83
CA ALA A 11 17.83 8.51 12.41
C ALA A 11 17.39 7.16 11.79
N LEU A 12 17.54 6.07 12.55
CA LEU A 12 17.05 4.74 12.14
C LEU A 12 15.53 4.71 12.04
N LEU A 13 14.82 5.29 13.02
CA LEU A 13 13.36 5.36 13.02
C LEU A 13 12.83 6.10 11.79
N ILE A 14 13.35 7.29 11.49
CA ILE A 14 12.97 8.08 10.31
C ILE A 14 13.22 7.29 9.02
N SER A 15 14.36 6.60 8.93
CA SER A 15 14.71 5.78 7.76
C SER A 15 13.74 4.62 7.56
N LEU A 16 13.35 3.94 8.64
CA LEU A 16 12.36 2.86 8.62
C LEU A 16 10.97 3.36 8.21
N LEU A 17 10.50 4.48 8.79
CA LEU A 17 9.22 5.10 8.42
C LEU A 17 9.20 5.47 6.94
N ARG A 18 10.29 6.03 6.42
CA ARG A 18 10.41 6.39 5.00
C ARG A 18 10.34 5.16 4.10
N LEU A 19 11.05 4.09 4.47
CA LEU A 19 11.03 2.84 3.70
C LEU A 19 9.64 2.21 3.71
N LEU A 20 8.98 2.18 4.87
CA LEU A 20 7.62 1.67 5.02
C LEU A 20 6.61 2.49 4.19
N HIS A 21 6.74 3.82 4.18
CA HIS A 21 5.90 4.71 3.40
C HIS A 21 6.07 4.47 1.89
N ILE A 22 7.31 4.45 1.39
CA ILE A 22 7.58 4.26 -0.05
C ILE A 22 7.15 2.87 -0.51
N VAL A 23 7.53 1.82 0.23
CA VAL A 23 7.18 0.43 -0.13
C VAL A 23 5.68 0.20 0.00
N GLY A 24 5.05 0.70 1.06
CA GLY A 24 3.60 0.64 1.24
C GLY A 24 2.86 1.33 0.10
N GLY A 25 3.30 2.54 -0.27
CA GLY A 25 2.72 3.31 -1.37
C GLY A 25 2.90 2.61 -2.72
N LEU A 26 4.08 2.02 -2.97
CA LEU A 26 4.36 1.26 -4.18
C LEU A 26 3.44 0.03 -4.31
N VAL A 27 3.26 -0.72 -3.23
CA VAL A 27 2.36 -1.89 -3.21
C VAL A 27 0.92 -1.47 -3.42
N TRP A 28 0.47 -0.41 -2.74
CA TRP A 28 -0.90 0.10 -2.84
C TRP A 28 -1.23 0.59 -4.26
N VAL A 29 -0.42 1.53 -4.78
CA VAL A 29 -0.61 2.11 -6.12
C VAL A 29 -0.36 1.07 -7.20
N GLY A 30 0.68 0.24 -7.06
CA GLY A 30 1.01 -0.81 -8.03
C GLY A 30 -0.09 -1.84 -8.16
N ALA A 31 -0.67 -2.31 -7.06
CA ALA A 31 -1.79 -3.23 -7.08
C ALA A 31 -3.05 -2.59 -7.70
N ALA A 32 -3.33 -1.32 -7.38
CA ALA A 32 -4.44 -0.58 -7.96
C ALA A 32 -4.29 -0.42 -9.49
N LEU A 33 -3.10 -0.06 -9.97
CA LEU A 33 -2.80 0.06 -11.40
C LEU A 33 -2.87 -1.30 -12.11
N LEU A 34 -2.31 -2.36 -11.51
CA LEU A 34 -2.38 -3.71 -12.07
C LEU A 34 -3.85 -4.14 -12.26
N MET A 35 -4.67 -3.95 -11.23
CA MET A 35 -6.08 -4.31 -11.27
C MET A 35 -6.86 -3.51 -12.30
N THR A 36 -6.74 -2.17 -12.27
CA THR A 36 -7.55 -1.28 -13.11
C THR A 36 -7.10 -1.21 -14.56
N CYS A 37 -5.79 -1.23 -14.84
CA CYS A 37 -5.27 -1.08 -16.20
C CYS A 37 -5.17 -2.41 -16.95
N TYR A 38 -5.00 -3.54 -16.26
CA TYR A 38 -4.73 -4.83 -16.91
C TYR A 38 -5.75 -5.91 -16.55
N VAL A 39 -5.97 -6.18 -15.26
CA VAL A 39 -6.77 -7.35 -14.84
C VAL A 39 -8.25 -7.16 -15.13
N GLU A 40 -8.83 -6.04 -14.71
CA GLU A 40 -10.24 -5.71 -14.92
C GLU A 40 -10.64 -5.64 -16.40
N PRO A 41 -9.92 -4.90 -17.29
CA PRO A 41 -10.26 -4.89 -18.71
C PRO A 41 -10.09 -6.25 -19.39
N THR A 42 -9.08 -7.04 -18.99
CA THR A 42 -8.91 -8.41 -19.51
C THR A 42 -10.05 -9.31 -19.07
N ALA A 43 -10.46 -9.24 -17.81
CA ALA A 43 -11.59 -9.99 -17.27
C ALA A 43 -12.92 -9.58 -17.93
N ALA A 44 -13.13 -8.29 -18.19
CA ALA A 44 -14.31 -7.80 -18.90
C ALA A 44 -14.40 -8.40 -20.31
N ARG A 45 -13.29 -8.46 -21.05
CA ARG A 45 -13.22 -9.08 -22.39
C ARG A 45 -13.43 -10.60 -22.36
N ALA A 46 -13.10 -11.26 -21.25
CA ALA A 46 -13.30 -12.69 -21.05
C ALA A 46 -14.74 -13.07 -20.63
N GLY A 47 -15.63 -12.09 -20.45
CA GLY A 47 -17.06 -12.32 -20.16
C GLY A 47 -17.31 -13.06 -18.84
N ALA A 48 -18.12 -14.12 -18.88
CA ALA A 48 -18.54 -14.88 -17.69
C ALA A 48 -17.36 -15.56 -16.95
N ALA A 49 -16.34 -16.00 -17.70
CA ALA A 49 -15.14 -16.58 -17.09
C ALA A 49 -14.33 -15.51 -16.33
N GLY A 50 -14.17 -14.32 -16.91
CA GLY A 50 -13.45 -13.22 -16.28
C GLY A 50 -14.13 -12.67 -15.01
N THR A 51 -15.46 -12.54 -15.04
CA THR A 51 -16.21 -12.14 -13.83
C THR A 51 -16.11 -13.17 -12.70
N SER A 52 -16.07 -14.47 -13.04
CA SER A 52 -15.85 -15.54 -12.05
C SER A 52 -14.43 -15.51 -11.48
N PHE A 53 -13.42 -15.26 -12.32
CA PHE A 53 -12.03 -15.08 -11.91
C PHE A 53 -11.85 -13.88 -10.97
N LEU A 54 -12.40 -12.71 -11.32
CA LEU A 54 -12.36 -11.53 -10.44
C LEU A 54 -13.04 -11.83 -9.10
N ARG A 55 -14.17 -12.55 -9.11
CA ARG A 55 -14.86 -12.94 -7.87
C ARG A 55 -13.97 -13.85 -7.01
N ALA A 56 -13.30 -14.83 -7.60
CA ALA A 56 -12.34 -15.69 -6.89
C ALA A 56 -11.19 -14.85 -6.32
N ILE A 57 -10.62 -13.92 -7.09
CA ILE A 57 -9.61 -12.99 -6.58
C ILE A 57 -10.12 -12.23 -5.35
N TYR A 58 -11.28 -11.60 -5.42
CA TYR A 58 -11.79 -10.80 -4.31
C TYR A 58 -12.28 -11.61 -3.11
N ARG A 59 -12.63 -12.89 -3.27
CA ARG A 59 -13.14 -13.73 -2.16
C ARG A 59 -12.10 -14.67 -1.57
N GLU A 60 -11.21 -15.19 -2.38
CA GLU A 60 -10.29 -16.26 -2.00
C GLU A 60 -8.89 -15.73 -1.70
N THR A 61 -8.59 -14.49 -2.12
CA THR A 61 -7.30 -13.84 -1.82
C THR A 61 -7.45 -12.74 -0.78
N ASN A 62 -6.30 -12.34 -0.23
CA ASN A 62 -6.23 -11.23 0.72
C ASN A 62 -6.27 -9.85 0.06
N LEU A 63 -6.44 -9.76 -1.27
CA LEU A 63 -6.42 -8.49 -2.01
C LEU A 63 -7.37 -7.41 -1.41
N PRO A 64 -8.65 -7.70 -1.08
CA PRO A 64 -9.54 -6.69 -0.52
C PRO A 64 -9.11 -6.19 0.87
N ARG A 65 -8.32 -6.98 1.61
CA ARG A 65 -7.76 -6.60 2.91
C ARG A 65 -6.41 -5.89 2.76
N MET A 66 -5.59 -6.29 1.78
CA MET A 66 -4.27 -5.72 1.54
C MET A 66 -4.33 -4.28 1.06
N ILE A 67 -5.24 -3.95 0.13
CA ILE A 67 -5.37 -2.58 -0.41
C ILE A 67 -5.63 -1.52 0.69
N PRO A 68 -6.66 -1.64 1.56
CA PRO A 68 -6.89 -0.66 2.61
C PRO A 68 -5.80 -0.68 3.68
N LEU A 69 -5.21 -1.85 3.98
CA LEU A 69 -4.12 -1.95 4.93
C LEU A 69 -2.86 -1.23 4.42
N SER A 70 -2.48 -1.41 3.15
CA SER A 70 -1.36 -0.71 2.55
C SER A 70 -1.60 0.79 2.49
N ALA A 71 -2.82 1.23 2.18
CA ALA A 71 -3.18 2.64 2.22
C ALA A 71 -3.05 3.23 3.63
N PHE A 72 -3.56 2.54 4.64
CA PHE A 72 -3.49 2.97 6.05
C PHE A 72 -2.04 3.08 6.53
N ILE A 73 -1.23 2.03 6.29
CA ILE A 73 0.18 2.01 6.67
C ILE A 73 0.96 3.13 5.97
N THR A 74 0.72 3.34 4.67
CA THR A 74 1.38 4.40 3.90
C THR A 74 1.01 5.78 4.44
N THR A 75 -0.28 6.06 4.63
CA THR A 75 -0.74 7.35 5.15
C THR A 75 -0.20 7.60 6.55
N LEU A 76 -0.27 6.61 7.45
CA LEU A 76 0.22 6.78 8.82
C LEU A 76 1.74 7.00 8.86
N ALA A 77 2.51 6.24 8.08
CA ALA A 77 3.96 6.44 7.99
C ALA A 77 4.33 7.81 7.40
N GLY A 78 3.57 8.30 6.42
CA GLY A 78 3.78 9.62 5.83
C GLY A 78 3.43 10.75 6.78
N LEU A 79 2.33 10.62 7.52
CA LEU A 79 1.90 11.61 8.52
C LEU A 79 2.92 11.72 9.64
N LEU A 80 3.40 10.58 10.18
CA LEU A 80 4.44 10.55 11.20
C LEU A 80 5.76 11.13 10.68
N LEU A 81 6.12 10.91 9.41
CA LEU A 81 7.31 11.51 8.82
C LEU A 81 7.18 13.04 8.68
N TYR A 82 5.99 13.53 8.30
CA TYR A 82 5.70 14.95 8.16
C TYR A 82 5.80 15.69 9.50
N GLU A 83 5.17 15.15 10.55
CA GLU A 83 5.22 15.72 11.91
C GLU A 83 6.63 15.71 12.50
N MET A 84 7.48 14.76 12.11
CA MET A 84 8.86 14.65 12.60
C MET A 84 9.85 15.54 11.82
N LEU A 85 9.48 15.97 10.62
CA LEU A 85 10.29 16.85 9.76
C LEU A 85 9.86 18.33 9.87
N SER A 86 8.64 18.60 10.33
CA SER A 86 8.06 19.93 10.58
C SER A 86 8.52 20.53 11.91
#